data_AF-A0A1I3NRZ6-F1
#
_entry.id   AF-A0A1I3NRZ6-F1
#
_cell.length_a   1.000
_cell.length_b   1.000
_cell.length_c   1.000
_cell.angle_alpha   90.00
_cell.angle_beta   90.00
_cell.angle_gamma   90.00
#
_symmetry.space_group_name_H-M   'P 1'
#
loop_
_entity.id
_entity.type
_entity.pdbx_description
1 polymer ?
#
loop_
_entity_poly.entity_id
_entity_poly.type
_entity_poly.pdbx_seq_one_letter_code
_entity_poly.pdbx_strand_id
1 'polypeptide(L)'
;MTARRPIVRVGGRFQQLPAGDTLDVPADWDALKAPAIASGALVIDLVTSAGFRVALNQNVTALSFANVPTGRAVAFIVTWVQDATGGRTVVFPASVKAVGGGAPVQPAPGANAVSVQSFYTDDGGATFSQSAMAGALRGIQVFRSNGTWTVPAGCSGFRVEVVGGGAGGQGGDGVSGQYAFPGGGGGGGGRAIKTLVSPLPGTSYSVTVGKGGAGAPAGNTAVTAAAGGTSSFGSVCSATGGSSNGYGVGGGGGMGIGGDYNTSLGSGANGAPRGTDTLRFYGGRGGASNQTPAYGGSGASQAPGAGGNGGGVTVPSEGGTQPGYAGADGIVIVEWW
;
A
#
# COMPACT_ATOMS: atom_id res chain seq x y z
N MET A 1 63.92 1.26 -3.60
CA MET A 1 63.14 1.61 -4.80
C MET A 1 62.61 3.03 -4.61
N THR A 2 63.14 4.01 -5.34
CA THR A 2 62.67 5.40 -5.27
C THR A 2 61.27 5.47 -5.89
N ALA A 3 60.26 5.84 -5.10
CA ALA A 3 58.88 5.94 -5.59
C ALA A 3 58.83 6.84 -6.83
N ARG A 4 58.31 6.31 -7.95
CA ARG A 4 58.16 7.07 -9.19
C ARG A 4 57.16 8.20 -8.95
N ARG A 5 57.61 9.44 -9.13
CA ARG A 5 56.78 10.64 -8.90
C ARG A 5 55.67 10.74 -9.96
N PRO A 6 54.46 11.21 -9.61
CA PRO A 6 53.35 11.36 -10.56
C PRO A 6 53.67 12.32 -11.71
N ILE A 7 53.12 12.04 -12.90
CA ILE A 7 53.20 12.89 -14.09
C ILE A 7 51.86 13.63 -14.22
N VAL A 8 51.91 14.95 -14.38
CA VAL A 8 50.73 15.82 -14.56
C VAL A 8 50.85 16.62 -15.85
N ARG A 9 49.71 17.05 -16.40
CA ARG A 9 49.67 17.84 -17.64
C ARG A 9 49.53 19.32 -17.32
N VAL A 10 50.58 20.10 -17.56
CA VAL A 10 50.62 21.55 -17.35
C VAL A 10 50.91 22.23 -18.70
N GLY A 11 50.06 23.19 -19.10
CA GLY A 11 50.23 23.90 -20.38
C GLY A 11 50.25 22.99 -21.62
N GLY A 12 49.54 21.86 -21.58
CA GLY A 12 49.46 20.89 -22.68
C GLY A 12 50.62 19.88 -22.76
N ARG A 13 51.66 20.01 -21.93
CA ARG A 13 52.80 19.08 -21.85
C ARG A 13 52.73 18.23 -20.59
N PHE A 14 53.20 16.99 -20.68
CA PHE A 14 53.36 16.13 -19.51
C PHE A 14 54.66 16.50 -18.80
N GLN A 15 54.58 16.84 -17.51
CA GLN A 15 55.73 17.22 -16.70
C GLN A 15 55.69 16.45 -15.37
N GLN A 16 56.86 16.11 -14.86
CA GLN A 16 57.02 15.54 -13.52
C GLN A 16 56.90 16.69 -12.51
N LEU A 17 56.10 16.50 -11.45
CA LEU A 17 55.98 17.52 -10.39
C LEU A 17 57.36 17.89 -9.83
N PRO A 18 57.63 19.19 -9.61
CA PRO A 18 58.83 19.65 -8.91
C PRO A 18 59.03 18.93 -7.57
N ALA A 19 60.28 18.81 -7.13
CA ALA A 19 60.59 18.14 -5.87
C ALA A 19 59.99 18.94 -4.70
N GLY A 20 58.95 18.39 -4.07
CA GLY A 20 58.25 19.04 -2.94
C GLY A 20 56.79 19.37 -3.23
N ASP A 21 56.38 19.36 -4.49
CA ASP A 21 54.98 19.62 -4.86
C ASP A 21 54.15 18.33 -4.81
N THR A 22 53.11 18.33 -3.98
CA THR A 22 52.05 17.32 -4.01
C THR A 22 51.02 17.70 -5.06
N LEU A 23 50.39 16.70 -5.70
CA LEU A 23 49.15 16.95 -6.42
C LEU A 23 48.16 17.50 -5.40
N ASP A 24 47.78 18.77 -5.52
CA ASP A 24 46.64 19.36 -4.82
C ASP A 24 45.37 18.69 -5.35
N VAL A 25 45.14 17.44 -4.93
CA VAL A 25 43.78 16.96 -4.77
C VAL A 25 43.28 17.81 -3.62
N PRO A 26 42.35 18.76 -3.83
CA PRO A 26 41.98 19.70 -2.80
C PRO A 26 41.63 18.91 -1.53
N ALA A 27 42.45 19.14 -0.50
CA ALA A 27 42.38 18.41 0.74
C ALA A 27 40.93 18.47 1.25
N ASP A 28 40.38 17.31 1.62
CA ASP A 28 39.04 17.11 2.22
C ASP A 28 37.86 16.78 1.30
N TRP A 29 37.99 16.67 -0.03
CA TRP A 29 36.81 16.33 -0.85
C TRP A 29 36.22 14.94 -0.54
N ASP A 30 37.06 14.01 -0.07
CA ASP A 30 36.67 12.67 0.39
C ASP A 30 36.48 12.56 1.92
N ALA A 31 36.64 13.66 2.65
CA ALA A 31 36.53 13.65 4.11
C ALA A 31 35.06 13.60 4.54
N LEU A 32 34.65 12.47 5.12
CA LEU A 32 33.37 12.34 5.81
C LEU A 32 33.34 13.27 7.03
N LYS A 33 32.49 14.30 7.02
CA LYS A 33 32.33 15.21 8.15
C LYS A 33 31.22 14.68 9.08
N ALA A 34 31.34 14.96 10.38
CA ALA A 34 30.34 14.57 11.39
C ALA A 34 29.84 15.79 12.18
N PRO A 35 28.95 16.62 11.59
CA PRO A 35 28.37 17.76 12.29
C PRO A 35 27.60 17.31 13.54
N ALA A 36 27.78 18.03 14.64
CA ALA A 36 27.10 17.77 15.90
C ALA A 36 25.81 18.60 16.01
N ILE A 37 24.80 18.03 16.67
CA ILE A 37 23.58 18.75 17.04
C ILE A 37 23.86 19.48 18.36
N ALA A 38 23.62 20.79 18.40
CA ALA A 38 23.78 21.62 19.59
C ALA A 38 22.45 22.28 19.94
N SER A 39 21.86 21.89 21.08
CA SER A 39 20.54 22.40 21.53
C SER A 39 19.45 22.33 20.45
N GLY A 40 19.41 21.20 19.71
CA GLY A 40 18.49 20.98 18.59
C GLY A 40 18.86 21.67 17.27
N ALA A 41 19.90 22.52 17.24
CA ALA A 41 20.39 23.13 16.01
C ALA A 41 21.48 22.27 15.34
N LEU A 42 21.42 22.16 14.02
CA LEU A 42 22.39 21.45 13.19
C LEU A 42 22.76 22.30 11.97
N VAL A 43 24.05 22.49 11.74
CA VAL A 43 24.58 23.19 10.57
C VAL A 43 25.35 22.20 9.70
N ILE A 44 24.96 22.10 8.43
CA ILE A 44 25.69 21.34 7.42
C ILE A 44 26.43 22.36 6.54
N ASP A 45 27.75 22.40 6.67
CA ASP A 45 28.62 23.33 5.94
C ASP A 45 29.11 22.70 4.63
N LEU A 46 28.77 23.32 3.50
CA LEU A 46 29.07 22.82 2.15
C LEU A 46 30.38 23.38 1.56
N VAL A 47 31.28 23.91 2.39
CA VAL A 47 32.56 24.51 1.94
C VAL A 47 33.47 23.52 1.20
N THR A 48 33.57 22.25 1.64
CA THR A 48 34.50 21.26 1.04
C THR A 48 33.98 19.82 0.93
N SER A 49 32.98 19.39 1.70
CA SER A 49 32.61 17.96 1.78
C SER A 49 31.29 17.61 1.08
N ALA A 50 31.28 16.53 0.32
CA ALA A 50 30.08 15.96 -0.30
C ALA A 50 29.37 14.92 0.59
N GLY A 51 29.91 14.58 1.77
CA GLY A 51 29.40 13.53 2.64
C GLY A 51 29.40 13.89 4.12
N PHE A 52 28.26 13.69 4.78
CA PHE A 52 28.06 13.96 6.20
C PHE A 52 27.53 12.73 6.93
N ARG A 53 27.99 12.49 8.17
CA ARG A 53 27.46 11.45 9.05
C ARG A 53 27.04 12.08 10.38
N VAL A 54 25.72 12.25 10.55
CA VAL A 54 25.13 12.92 11.71
C VAL A 54 24.59 11.87 12.68
N ALA A 55 25.05 11.93 13.93
CA ALA A 55 24.48 11.14 15.02
C ALA A 55 23.25 11.86 15.60
N LEU A 56 22.07 11.23 15.47
CA LEU A 56 20.82 11.71 16.06
C LEU A 56 20.75 11.29 17.53
N ASN A 57 21.39 12.07 18.40
CA ASN A 57 21.33 11.93 19.86
C ASN A 57 20.25 12.83 20.51
N GLN A 58 19.63 13.70 19.71
CA GLN A 58 18.52 14.57 20.05
C GLN A 58 17.71 14.90 18.78
N ASN A 59 16.52 15.48 18.95
CA ASN A 59 15.75 15.97 17.80
C ASN A 59 16.48 17.18 17.19
N VAL A 60 16.57 17.22 15.86
CA VAL A 60 17.01 18.42 15.15
C VAL A 60 15.79 19.30 14.94
N THR A 61 15.69 20.39 15.70
CA THR A 61 14.60 21.36 15.62
C THR A 61 14.89 22.51 14.66
N ALA A 62 16.16 22.72 14.31
CA ALA A 62 16.59 23.69 13.31
C ALA A 62 17.77 23.15 12.49
N LEU A 63 17.55 22.91 11.21
CA LEU A 63 18.60 22.52 10.24
C LEU A 63 18.87 23.68 9.27
N SER A 64 20.16 24.01 9.06
CA SER A 64 20.59 24.93 8.01
C SER A 64 21.74 24.37 7.18
N PHE A 65 21.76 24.76 5.90
CA PHE A 65 22.87 24.52 4.99
C PHE A 65 23.68 25.81 4.86
N ALA A 66 24.94 25.78 5.26
CA ALA A 66 25.83 26.94 5.21
C ALA A 66 26.77 26.85 4.00
N ASN A 67 27.23 28.02 3.54
CA ASN A 67 28.22 28.15 2.47
C ASN A 67 27.89 27.37 1.19
N VAL A 68 26.62 27.37 0.78
CA VAL A 68 26.17 26.70 -0.43
C VAL A 68 26.83 27.35 -1.65
N PRO A 69 27.63 26.61 -2.45
CA PRO A 69 28.25 27.17 -3.65
C PRO A 69 27.19 27.68 -4.63
N THR A 70 27.38 28.91 -5.14
CA THR A 70 26.47 29.52 -6.13
C THR A 70 26.98 29.33 -7.56
N GLY A 71 26.08 29.44 -8.54
CA GLY A 71 26.42 29.36 -9.97
C GLY A 71 26.83 27.96 -10.46
N ARG A 72 26.53 26.90 -9.69
CA ARG A 72 26.80 25.51 -10.04
C ARG A 72 25.80 24.56 -9.36
N ALA A 73 25.66 23.35 -9.91
CA ALA A 73 24.98 22.27 -9.20
C ALA A 73 25.82 21.80 -8.01
N VAL A 74 25.16 21.55 -6.89
CA VAL A 74 25.73 21.04 -5.64
C VAL A 74 24.95 19.80 -5.24
N ALA A 75 25.65 18.69 -5.08
CA ALA A 75 25.09 17.43 -4.60
C ALA A 75 25.89 16.93 -3.39
N PHE A 76 25.18 16.47 -2.36
CA PHE A 76 25.81 15.92 -1.17
C PHE A 76 24.93 14.85 -0.51
N ILE A 77 25.53 14.04 0.34
CA ILE A 77 24.88 12.94 1.05
C ILE A 77 24.94 13.22 2.54
N VAL A 78 23.81 13.02 3.23
CA VAL A 78 23.75 12.99 4.69
C VAL A 78 23.32 11.60 5.13
N THR A 79 24.15 10.99 5.96
CA THR A 79 23.83 9.75 6.66
C THR A 79 23.40 10.07 8.08
N TRP A 80 22.14 9.82 8.38
CA TRP A 80 21.55 9.96 9.70
C TRP A 80 21.65 8.65 10.46
N VAL A 81 22.03 8.71 11.74
CA VAL A 81 22.18 7.54 12.59
C VAL A 81 21.37 7.74 13.86
N GLN A 82 20.31 6.97 14.04
CA GLN A 82 19.56 6.96 15.29
C GLN A 82 20.43 6.45 16.44
N ASP A 83 20.20 6.99 17.63
CA ASP A 83 20.75 6.41 18.86
C ASP A 83 20.08 5.06 19.20
N ALA A 84 20.50 4.45 20.32
CA ALA A 84 19.98 3.17 20.77
C ALA A 84 18.49 3.21 21.21
N THR A 85 17.90 4.40 21.36
CA THR A 85 16.48 4.57 21.67
C THR A 85 15.65 4.68 20.39
N GLY A 86 16.16 5.38 19.39
CA GLY A 86 15.42 5.71 18.17
C GLY A 86 14.42 6.85 18.37
N GLY A 87 13.62 7.11 17.34
CA GLY A 87 12.53 8.08 17.36
C GLY A 87 12.96 9.55 17.18
N ARG A 88 14.24 9.84 16.92
CA ARG A 88 14.68 11.23 16.69
C ARG A 88 14.19 11.74 15.35
N THR A 89 13.77 13.00 15.33
CA THR A 89 13.24 13.67 14.13
C THR A 89 14.14 14.80 13.66
N VAL A 90 13.98 15.19 12.39
CA VAL A 90 14.69 16.31 11.76
C VAL A 90 13.69 17.28 11.16
N VAL A 91 13.65 18.51 11.68
CA VAL A 91 12.88 19.60 11.07
C VAL A 91 13.69 20.17 9.91
N PHE A 92 13.32 19.79 8.69
CA PHE A 92 13.93 20.31 7.48
C PHE A 92 13.44 21.74 7.20
N PRO A 93 14.30 22.66 6.74
CA PRO A 93 13.88 24.00 6.35
C PRO A 93 12.96 23.96 5.13
N ALA A 94 12.12 24.98 4.96
CA ALA A 94 11.10 25.03 3.92
C ALA A 94 11.66 24.96 2.48
N SER A 95 12.94 25.28 2.30
CA SER A 95 13.69 25.15 1.04
C SER A 95 13.92 23.69 0.63
N VAL A 96 13.87 22.74 1.55
CA VAL A 96 14.00 21.30 1.22
C VAL A 96 12.66 20.75 0.78
N LYS A 97 12.66 20.03 -0.34
CA LYS A 97 11.52 19.29 -0.88
C LYS A 97 11.97 17.89 -1.23
N ALA A 98 11.09 16.90 -1.03
CA ALA A 98 11.31 15.59 -1.63
C ALA A 98 11.28 15.72 -3.16
N VAL A 99 12.07 14.91 -3.87
CA VAL A 99 11.97 14.81 -5.34
C VAL A 99 10.51 14.53 -5.72
N GLY A 100 9.96 15.31 -6.65
CA GLY A 100 8.54 15.29 -7.02
C GLY A 100 7.65 16.31 -6.29
N GLY A 101 8.21 17.17 -5.43
CA GLY A 101 7.53 18.37 -4.90
C GLY A 101 6.83 18.21 -3.55
N GLY A 102 7.08 17.11 -2.83
CA GLY A 102 6.47 16.81 -1.52
C GLY A 102 7.25 17.29 -0.30
N ALA A 103 6.73 16.97 0.89
CA ALA A 103 7.41 17.20 2.16
C ALA A 103 8.71 16.36 2.25
N PRO A 104 9.79 16.87 2.88
CA PRO A 104 11.02 16.11 3.08
C PRO A 104 10.81 14.80 3.85
N VAL A 105 11.52 13.75 3.43
CA VAL A 105 11.48 12.42 4.04
C VAL A 105 12.28 12.41 5.35
N GLN A 106 11.65 11.98 6.44
CA GLN A 106 12.33 11.80 7.72
C GLN A 106 13.31 10.62 7.70
N PRO A 107 14.41 10.68 8.46
CA PRO A 107 15.21 9.50 8.77
C PRO A 107 14.34 8.40 9.40
N ALA A 108 14.71 7.13 9.20
CA ALA A 108 14.03 6.01 9.82
C ALA A 108 14.07 6.13 11.36
N PRO A 109 12.94 5.85 12.05
CA PRO A 109 12.84 6.08 13.49
C PRO A 109 13.35 4.90 14.34
N GLY A 110 13.71 3.76 13.76
CA GLY A 110 14.13 2.59 14.53
C GLY A 110 15.40 2.84 15.34
N ALA A 111 15.52 2.21 16.51
CA ALA A 111 16.75 2.23 17.29
C ALA A 111 17.94 1.77 16.45
N ASN A 112 19.06 2.51 16.49
CA ASN A 112 20.26 2.29 15.70
C ASN A 112 20.04 2.30 14.17
N ALA A 113 18.88 2.73 13.68
CA ALA A 113 18.60 2.79 12.26
C ALA A 113 19.52 3.81 11.57
N VAL A 114 19.97 3.45 10.38
CA VAL A 114 20.79 4.31 9.52
C VAL A 114 19.95 4.71 8.30
N SER A 115 19.92 5.99 7.98
CA SER A 115 19.25 6.52 6.78
C SER A 115 20.23 7.32 5.96
N VAL A 116 20.36 6.98 4.68
CA VAL A 116 21.19 7.70 3.71
C VAL A 116 20.26 8.52 2.82
N GLN A 117 20.51 9.83 2.76
CA GLN A 117 19.73 10.77 1.97
C GLN A 117 20.66 11.62 1.12
N SER A 118 20.34 11.77 -0.16
CA SER A 118 21.03 12.66 -1.09
C SER A 118 20.26 13.95 -1.23
N PHE A 119 20.98 15.05 -1.35
CA PHE A 119 20.44 16.39 -1.55
C PHE A 119 21.08 16.99 -2.79
N TYR A 120 20.30 17.78 -3.52
CA TYR A 120 20.72 18.48 -4.74
C TYR A 120 20.16 19.89 -4.76
N THR A 121 20.96 20.86 -5.20
CA THR A 121 20.54 22.23 -5.51
C THR A 121 21.34 22.75 -6.70
N ASP A 122 20.75 23.60 -7.52
CA ASP A 122 21.41 24.34 -8.61
C ASP A 122 21.15 25.85 -8.55
N ASP A 123 20.43 26.31 -7.53
CA ASP A 123 20.00 27.69 -7.35
C ASP A 123 20.70 28.39 -6.17
N GLY A 124 21.86 27.87 -5.74
CA GLY A 124 22.61 28.41 -4.62
C GLY A 124 21.93 28.17 -3.26
N GLY A 125 21.05 27.16 -3.17
CA GLY A 125 20.39 26.76 -1.94
C GLY A 125 19.06 27.46 -1.65
N ALA A 126 18.50 28.17 -2.63
CA ALA A 126 17.12 28.64 -2.52
C ALA A 126 16.14 27.46 -2.44
N THR A 127 16.45 26.37 -3.16
CA THR A 127 15.70 25.11 -3.13
C THR A 127 16.64 23.91 -3.08
N PHE A 128 16.31 22.92 -2.26
CA PHE A 128 17.01 21.63 -2.20
C PHE A 128 16.04 20.50 -2.54
N SER A 129 16.40 19.68 -3.54
CA SER A 129 15.74 18.42 -3.84
C SER A 129 16.37 17.30 -3.03
N GLN A 130 15.56 16.64 -2.21
CA GLN A 130 15.96 15.52 -1.37
C GLN A 130 15.50 14.19 -1.99
N SER A 131 16.46 13.32 -2.23
CA SER A 131 16.23 11.91 -2.56
C SER A 131 16.59 11.07 -1.34
N ALA A 132 15.59 10.45 -0.72
CA ALA A 132 15.86 9.33 0.17
C ALA A 132 15.94 8.05 -0.68
N MET A 133 16.67 7.03 -0.22
CA MET A 133 16.43 5.65 -0.67
C MET A 133 15.03 5.23 -0.20
N ALA A 134 14.02 5.78 -0.85
CA ALA A 134 12.60 5.51 -0.64
C ALA A 134 12.28 4.18 -1.31
N GLY A 135 11.56 3.29 -0.61
CA GLY A 135 11.08 2.04 -1.18
C GLY A 135 11.34 0.78 -0.36
N ALA A 136 12.06 0.86 0.77
CA ALA A 136 12.07 -0.26 1.71
C ALA A 136 10.71 -0.30 2.41
N LEU A 137 9.98 -1.41 2.27
CA LEU A 137 8.71 -1.65 2.96
C LEU A 137 8.92 -1.46 4.48
N ARG A 138 8.25 -0.46 5.04
CA ARG A 138 8.35 -0.11 6.46
C ARG A 138 7.32 -0.82 7.31
N GLY A 139 6.18 -1.17 6.73
CA GLY A 139 5.17 -1.93 7.44
C GLY A 139 3.92 -2.17 6.61
N ILE A 140 3.06 -3.03 7.18
CA ILE A 140 1.76 -3.40 6.65
C ILE A 140 0.75 -3.31 7.80
N GLN A 141 -0.42 -2.75 7.53
CA GLN A 141 -1.55 -2.76 8.44
C GLN A 141 -2.79 -3.31 7.71
N VAL A 142 -3.46 -4.26 8.34
CA VAL A 142 -4.64 -4.93 7.80
C VAL A 142 -5.85 -4.60 8.66
N PHE A 143 -6.87 -4.00 8.05
CA PHE A 143 -8.15 -3.71 8.67
C PHE A 143 -9.17 -4.78 8.28
N ARG A 144 -9.66 -5.52 9.27
CA ARG A 144 -10.81 -6.45 9.18
C ARG A 144 -12.08 -5.88 9.83
N SER A 145 -11.98 -4.68 10.37
CA SER A 145 -13.05 -3.90 10.98
C SER A 145 -12.77 -2.43 10.74
N ASN A 146 -13.80 -1.59 10.92
CA ASN A 146 -13.64 -0.14 10.83
C ASN A 146 -12.55 0.37 11.76
N GLY A 147 -11.88 1.45 11.35
CA GLY A 147 -10.83 2.07 12.13
C GLY A 147 -10.29 3.33 11.47
N THR A 148 -9.07 3.70 11.84
CA THR A 148 -8.36 4.84 11.28
C THR A 148 -6.92 4.43 11.01
N TRP A 149 -6.37 4.86 9.88
CA TRP A 149 -4.95 4.78 9.60
C TRP A 149 -4.33 6.17 9.62
N THR A 150 -3.24 6.33 10.35
CA THR A 150 -2.50 7.59 10.43
C THR A 150 -1.14 7.39 9.79
N VAL A 151 -0.77 8.29 8.87
CA VAL A 151 0.50 8.24 8.14
C VAL A 151 1.65 8.23 9.16
N PRO A 152 2.45 7.15 9.23
CA PRO A 152 3.57 7.08 10.15
C PRO A 152 4.66 8.09 9.81
N ALA A 153 5.44 8.50 10.82
CA ALA A 153 6.63 9.32 10.58
C ALA A 153 7.61 8.61 9.63
N GLY A 154 8.14 9.35 8.66
CA GLY A 154 9.07 8.81 7.66
C GLY A 154 8.43 7.99 6.54
N CYS A 155 7.10 7.97 6.45
CA CYS A 155 6.39 7.47 5.28
C CYS A 155 6.66 8.37 4.06
N SER A 156 7.35 7.82 3.07
CA SER A 156 7.62 8.40 1.76
C SER A 156 6.59 7.99 0.71
N GLY A 157 5.80 6.94 0.98
CA GLY A 157 4.64 6.58 0.20
C GLY A 157 3.89 5.40 0.80
N PHE A 158 2.65 5.21 0.35
CA PHE A 158 1.87 4.02 0.68
C PHE A 158 1.06 3.53 -0.49
N ARG A 159 0.81 2.22 -0.51
CA ARG A 159 -0.18 1.56 -1.35
C ARG A 159 -1.30 1.07 -0.46
N VAL A 160 -2.54 1.38 -0.84
CA VAL A 160 -3.74 0.88 -0.19
C VAL A 160 -4.52 0.01 -1.16
N GLU A 161 -4.94 -1.15 -0.68
CA GLU A 161 -5.88 -2.03 -1.35
C GLU A 161 -7.18 -2.09 -0.55
N VAL A 162 -8.29 -1.74 -1.21
CA VAL A 162 -9.64 -1.72 -0.64
C VAL A 162 -10.50 -2.74 -1.37
N VAL A 163 -11.10 -3.65 -0.61
CA VAL A 163 -12.01 -4.67 -1.13
C VAL A 163 -13.37 -4.56 -0.43
N GLY A 164 -14.43 -4.45 -1.21
CA GLY A 164 -15.81 -4.42 -0.70
C GLY A 164 -16.28 -5.79 -0.21
N GLY A 165 -17.33 -5.82 0.63
CA GLY A 165 -17.92 -7.08 1.08
C GLY A 165 -18.59 -7.86 -0.06
N GLY A 166 -18.56 -9.18 0.01
CA GLY A 166 -19.31 -10.04 -0.92
C GLY A 166 -20.80 -10.07 -0.59
N ALA A 167 -21.66 -10.34 -1.57
CA ALA A 167 -23.08 -10.59 -1.33
C ALA A 167 -23.33 -12.00 -0.76
N GLY A 168 -24.44 -12.17 -0.05
CA GLY A 168 -24.95 -13.48 0.31
C GLY A 168 -25.48 -14.25 -0.90
N GLY A 169 -25.43 -15.58 -0.83
CA GLY A 169 -26.09 -16.46 -1.80
C GLY A 169 -27.58 -16.61 -1.51
N GLN A 170 -28.38 -16.89 -2.54
CA GLN A 170 -29.81 -17.16 -2.40
C GLN A 170 -30.05 -18.57 -1.83
N GLY A 171 -31.12 -18.77 -1.05
CA GLY A 171 -31.55 -20.08 -0.59
C GLY A 171 -32.16 -20.91 -1.72
N GLY A 172 -32.02 -22.23 -1.64
CA GLY A 172 -32.68 -23.16 -2.54
C GLY A 172 -34.05 -23.55 -2.01
N ASP A 173 -35.02 -23.74 -2.91
CA ASP A 173 -36.34 -24.31 -2.61
C ASP A 173 -36.63 -25.57 -3.45
N GLY A 174 -36.97 -26.67 -2.78
CA GLY A 174 -37.20 -27.97 -3.38
C GLY A 174 -38.45 -28.63 -2.81
N VAL A 175 -39.53 -28.61 -3.58
CA VAL A 175 -40.79 -29.28 -3.22
C VAL A 175 -40.79 -30.71 -3.77
N SER A 176 -41.12 -31.68 -2.91
CA SER A 176 -41.13 -33.11 -3.29
C SER A 176 -42.10 -33.35 -4.45
N GLY A 177 -41.61 -33.98 -5.52
CA GLY A 177 -42.42 -34.28 -6.72
C GLY A 177 -42.81 -33.07 -7.58
N GLN A 178 -42.23 -31.88 -7.33
CA GLN A 178 -42.46 -30.64 -8.11
C GLN A 178 -41.14 -30.03 -8.61
N TYR A 179 -41.22 -28.81 -9.18
CA TYR A 179 -40.08 -28.00 -9.63
C TYR A 179 -39.13 -27.68 -8.47
N ALA A 180 -37.83 -27.67 -8.77
CA ALA A 180 -36.79 -27.20 -7.87
C ALA A 180 -36.26 -25.84 -8.34
N PHE A 181 -36.08 -24.91 -7.40
CA PHE A 181 -35.49 -23.59 -7.64
C PHE A 181 -34.15 -23.50 -6.92
N PRO A 182 -33.01 -23.70 -7.62
CA PRO A 182 -31.70 -23.53 -7.00
C PRO A 182 -31.47 -22.08 -6.62
N GLY A 183 -30.70 -21.85 -5.56
CA GLY A 183 -30.24 -20.51 -5.21
C GLY A 183 -29.17 -20.02 -6.18
N GLY A 184 -29.26 -18.76 -6.62
CA GLY A 184 -28.14 -18.08 -7.29
C GLY A 184 -27.01 -17.75 -6.31
N GLY A 185 -25.77 -17.68 -6.80
CA GLY A 185 -24.64 -17.26 -5.97
C GLY A 185 -24.55 -15.74 -5.83
N GLY A 186 -24.06 -15.24 -4.70
CA GLY A 186 -23.82 -13.82 -4.50
C GLY A 186 -22.64 -13.29 -5.33
N GLY A 187 -22.70 -12.02 -5.73
CA GLY A 187 -21.58 -11.34 -6.39
C GLY A 187 -20.42 -11.01 -5.45
N GLY A 188 -19.20 -10.97 -6.00
CA GLY A 188 -18.01 -10.53 -5.26
C GLY A 188 -17.97 -9.02 -5.06
N GLY A 189 -17.23 -8.55 -4.05
CA GLY A 189 -17.00 -7.13 -3.85
C GLY A 189 -16.21 -6.48 -5.01
N GLY A 190 -16.18 -5.15 -5.02
CA GLY A 190 -15.22 -4.40 -5.82
C GLY A 190 -13.82 -4.48 -5.25
N ARG A 191 -12.83 -4.08 -6.05
CA ARG A 191 -11.45 -3.92 -5.61
C ARG A 191 -10.86 -2.63 -6.20
N ALA A 192 -10.30 -1.79 -5.34
CA ALA A 192 -9.54 -0.60 -5.70
C ALA A 192 -8.13 -0.68 -5.12
N ILE A 193 -7.13 -0.32 -5.91
CA ILE A 193 -5.76 -0.12 -5.46
C ILE A 193 -5.38 1.33 -5.72
N LYS A 194 -4.81 2.00 -4.73
CA LYS A 194 -4.27 3.35 -4.87
C LYS A 194 -2.86 3.42 -4.29
N THR A 195 -1.97 4.10 -5.01
CA THR A 195 -0.65 4.49 -4.50
C THR A 195 -0.59 6.00 -4.32
N LEU A 196 -0.11 6.45 -3.16
CA LEU A 196 0.21 7.85 -2.90
C LEU A 196 1.68 7.97 -2.52
N VAL A 197 2.33 8.99 -3.06
CA VAL A 197 3.72 9.34 -2.77
C VAL A 197 3.76 10.63 -1.95
N SER A 198 4.77 10.75 -1.10
CA SER A 198 5.03 11.90 -0.23
C SER A 198 3.83 12.34 0.64
N PRO A 199 3.16 11.41 1.35
CA PRO A 199 2.07 11.77 2.26
C PRO A 199 2.59 12.58 3.45
N LEU A 200 1.77 13.49 3.97
CA LEU A 200 2.13 14.26 5.17
C LEU A 200 2.03 13.35 6.42
N PRO A 201 3.11 13.20 7.21
CA PRO A 201 3.05 12.45 8.46
C PRO A 201 1.99 13.00 9.42
N GLY A 202 1.26 12.11 10.09
CA GLY A 202 0.16 12.47 10.99
C GLY A 202 -1.19 12.69 10.29
N THR A 203 -1.25 12.76 8.95
CA THR A 203 -2.54 12.74 8.24
C THR A 203 -3.29 11.45 8.54
N SER A 204 -4.58 11.57 8.86
CA SER A 204 -5.42 10.43 9.24
C SER A 204 -6.49 10.16 8.20
N TYR A 205 -6.69 8.88 7.90
CA TYR A 205 -7.69 8.37 6.96
C TYR A 205 -8.64 7.44 7.70
N SER A 206 -9.94 7.74 7.64
CA SER A 206 -10.98 6.83 8.14
C SER A 206 -11.03 5.58 7.27
N VAL A 207 -11.03 4.40 7.88
CA VAL A 207 -11.12 3.12 7.19
C VAL A 207 -12.48 2.49 7.47
N THR A 208 -13.24 2.24 6.41
CA THR A 208 -14.49 1.49 6.48
C THR A 208 -14.29 0.12 5.87
N VAL A 209 -14.64 -0.93 6.61
CA VAL A 209 -14.68 -2.31 6.13
C VAL A 209 -16.14 -2.70 5.95
N GLY A 210 -16.55 -2.86 4.70
CA GLY A 210 -17.90 -3.27 4.33
C GLY A 210 -18.21 -4.69 4.81
N LYS A 211 -19.37 -4.89 5.43
CA LYS A 211 -19.81 -6.21 5.87
C LYS A 211 -20.21 -7.11 4.72
N GLY A 212 -20.02 -8.41 4.86
CA GLY A 212 -20.60 -9.39 3.95
C GLY A 212 -22.13 -9.37 4.03
N GLY A 213 -22.79 -9.59 2.91
CA GLY A 213 -24.25 -9.70 2.86
C GLY A 213 -24.72 -11.02 3.47
N ALA A 214 -25.77 -10.99 4.29
CA ALA A 214 -26.41 -12.20 4.80
C ALA A 214 -26.97 -13.07 3.66
N GLY A 215 -26.84 -14.40 3.78
CA GLY A 215 -27.49 -15.34 2.87
C GLY A 215 -29.00 -15.39 3.09
N ALA A 216 -29.76 -15.76 2.04
CA ALA A 216 -31.21 -15.90 2.17
C ALA A 216 -31.61 -17.17 2.96
N PRO A 217 -32.74 -17.15 3.70
CA PRO A 217 -33.28 -18.31 4.38
C PRO A 217 -33.60 -19.47 3.41
N ALA A 218 -33.63 -20.69 3.95
CA ALA A 218 -34.04 -21.87 3.20
C ALA A 218 -35.52 -21.79 2.78
N GLY A 219 -35.86 -22.18 1.54
CA GLY A 219 -37.25 -22.34 1.10
C GLY A 219 -38.08 -21.05 1.03
N ASN A 220 -37.47 -19.87 1.12
CA ASN A 220 -38.20 -18.60 1.14
C ASN A 220 -38.00 -17.81 -0.16
N THR A 221 -39.01 -17.85 -1.02
CA THR A 221 -38.98 -17.19 -2.33
C THR A 221 -39.11 -15.67 -2.29
N ALA A 222 -39.54 -15.12 -1.16
CA ALA A 222 -39.81 -13.69 -0.99
C ALA A 222 -38.61 -12.91 -0.42
N VAL A 223 -37.58 -13.59 0.09
CA VAL A 223 -36.42 -12.95 0.73
C VAL A 223 -35.18 -13.17 -0.12
N THR A 224 -34.70 -12.10 -0.76
CA THR A 224 -33.41 -12.09 -1.46
C THR A 224 -32.28 -12.03 -0.45
N ALA A 225 -31.16 -12.69 -0.75
CA ALA A 225 -29.94 -12.52 0.02
C ALA A 225 -29.52 -11.05 0.05
N ALA A 226 -28.75 -10.63 1.05
CA ALA A 226 -28.31 -9.24 1.14
C ALA A 226 -27.08 -8.98 0.26
N ALA A 227 -27.00 -7.75 -0.25
CA ALA A 227 -25.79 -7.23 -0.87
C ALA A 227 -24.67 -7.07 0.16
N GLY A 228 -23.42 -7.08 -0.31
CA GLY A 228 -22.27 -6.72 0.51
C GLY A 228 -22.20 -5.21 0.75
N GLY A 229 -21.53 -4.82 1.83
CA GLY A 229 -21.23 -3.44 2.17
C GLY A 229 -20.02 -2.89 1.42
N THR A 230 -20.01 -1.58 1.21
CA THR A 230 -18.87 -0.84 0.64
C THR A 230 -17.73 -0.71 1.66
N SER A 231 -16.51 -0.93 1.21
CA SER A 231 -15.29 -0.60 1.95
C SER A 231 -14.68 0.70 1.40
N SER A 232 -13.98 1.46 2.24
CA SER A 232 -13.33 2.70 1.83
C SER A 232 -12.09 3.05 2.64
N PHE A 233 -11.22 3.85 2.02
CA PHE A 233 -10.09 4.48 2.65
C PHE A 233 -10.21 6.01 2.50
N GLY A 234 -10.82 6.65 3.49
CA GLY A 234 -11.19 8.06 3.45
C GLY A 234 -11.96 8.41 2.17
N SER A 235 -11.62 9.56 1.59
CA SER A 235 -12.06 9.98 0.26
C SER A 235 -11.11 9.54 -0.87
N VAL A 236 -10.07 8.76 -0.56
CA VAL A 236 -9.01 8.41 -1.51
C VAL A 236 -9.48 7.38 -2.53
N CYS A 237 -10.07 6.28 -2.04
CA CYS A 237 -10.67 5.24 -2.89
C CYS A 237 -11.68 4.42 -2.10
N SER A 238 -12.57 3.75 -2.82
CA SER A 238 -13.58 2.85 -2.26
C SER A 238 -13.81 1.64 -3.15
N ALA A 239 -14.48 0.64 -2.61
CA ALA A 239 -14.93 -0.52 -3.35
C ALA A 239 -16.33 -0.90 -2.88
N THR A 240 -17.29 -0.91 -3.80
CA THR A 240 -18.67 -1.28 -3.48
C THR A 240 -18.74 -2.75 -3.09
N GLY A 241 -19.75 -3.12 -2.32
CA GLY A 241 -20.05 -4.54 -2.13
C GLY A 241 -20.60 -5.18 -3.41
N GLY A 242 -20.61 -6.52 -3.42
CA GLY A 242 -21.29 -7.29 -4.44
C GLY A 242 -22.81 -7.22 -4.28
N SER A 243 -23.53 -7.40 -5.37
CA SER A 243 -24.99 -7.52 -5.37
C SER A 243 -25.41 -8.97 -5.23
N SER A 244 -26.57 -9.20 -4.66
CA SER A 244 -27.29 -10.47 -4.69
C SER A 244 -28.39 -10.39 -5.77
N ASN A 245 -28.79 -11.56 -6.27
CA ASN A 245 -29.98 -11.73 -7.09
C ASN A 245 -30.79 -12.90 -6.52
N GLY A 246 -32.01 -13.09 -7.04
CA GLY A 246 -32.94 -14.11 -6.55
C GLY A 246 -32.61 -15.54 -7.04
N TYR A 247 -33.65 -16.35 -7.16
CA TYR A 247 -33.54 -17.76 -7.53
C TYR A 247 -32.91 -17.96 -8.90
N GLY A 248 -32.00 -18.94 -8.98
CA GLY A 248 -31.34 -19.34 -10.21
C GLY A 248 -30.38 -18.31 -10.81
N VAL A 249 -30.35 -17.06 -10.35
CA VAL A 249 -29.59 -15.98 -10.97
C VAL A 249 -28.46 -15.51 -10.07
N GLY A 250 -27.23 -15.54 -10.59
CA GLY A 250 -26.06 -15.03 -9.89
C GLY A 250 -26.10 -13.51 -9.71
N GLY A 251 -25.66 -13.04 -8.56
CA GLY A 251 -25.53 -11.62 -8.23
C GLY A 251 -24.41 -10.92 -8.99
N GLY A 252 -24.59 -9.64 -9.32
CA GLY A 252 -23.55 -8.83 -9.96
C GLY A 252 -22.36 -8.54 -9.03
N GLY A 253 -21.14 -8.48 -9.59
CA GLY A 253 -19.96 -8.07 -8.82
C GLY A 253 -19.95 -6.56 -8.51
N GLY A 254 -19.33 -6.18 -7.40
CA GLY A 254 -19.07 -4.79 -7.05
C GLY A 254 -17.92 -4.20 -7.85
N MET A 255 -17.65 -2.90 -7.68
CA MET A 255 -16.63 -2.16 -8.42
C MET A 255 -15.74 -1.31 -7.50
N GLY A 256 -14.43 -1.30 -7.78
CA GLY A 256 -13.51 -0.31 -7.23
C GLY A 256 -13.73 1.08 -7.84
N ILE A 257 -13.51 2.13 -7.05
CA ILE A 257 -13.66 3.54 -7.44
C ILE A 257 -12.49 4.36 -6.87
N GLY A 258 -11.92 5.24 -7.68
CA GLY A 258 -10.89 6.20 -7.26
C GLY A 258 -9.48 5.64 -7.12
N GLY A 259 -9.30 4.32 -7.29
CA GLY A 259 -7.98 3.70 -7.38
C GLY A 259 -7.27 3.99 -8.70
N ASP A 260 -5.96 3.78 -8.72
CA ASP A 260 -5.15 3.72 -9.94
C ASP A 260 -5.47 2.44 -10.73
N TYR A 261 -5.88 1.39 -10.01
CA TYR A 261 -6.49 0.19 -10.58
C TYR A 261 -7.83 -0.09 -9.90
N ASN A 262 -8.88 -0.26 -10.71
CA ASN A 262 -10.23 -0.54 -10.25
C ASN A 262 -10.76 -1.78 -10.98
N THR A 263 -11.31 -2.73 -10.25
CA THR A 263 -11.88 -3.94 -10.84
C THR A 263 -13.03 -4.48 -10.00
N SER A 264 -13.67 -5.52 -10.54
CA SER A 264 -14.62 -6.36 -9.84
C SER A 264 -13.96 -7.69 -9.47
N LEU A 265 -14.39 -8.28 -8.35
CA LEU A 265 -14.08 -9.69 -8.07
C LEU A 265 -15.02 -10.67 -8.80
N GLY A 266 -15.93 -10.15 -9.63
CA GLY A 266 -16.75 -10.95 -10.54
C GLY A 266 -18.16 -11.25 -10.02
N SER A 267 -19.04 -11.60 -10.94
CA SER A 267 -20.42 -12.00 -10.64
C SER A 267 -20.48 -13.38 -9.99
N GLY A 268 -21.53 -13.61 -9.22
CA GLY A 268 -21.95 -14.95 -8.87
C GLY A 268 -22.44 -15.71 -10.10
N ALA A 269 -22.43 -17.03 -10.03
CA ALA A 269 -22.97 -17.89 -11.08
C ALA A 269 -24.45 -18.19 -10.82
N ASN A 270 -25.16 -18.49 -11.90
CA ASN A 270 -26.52 -19.01 -11.88
C ASN A 270 -26.56 -20.40 -11.24
N GLY A 271 -27.70 -20.77 -10.66
CA GLY A 271 -27.98 -22.17 -10.34
C GLY A 271 -28.16 -22.97 -11.63
N ALA A 272 -27.72 -24.23 -11.65
CA ALA A 272 -27.66 -25.03 -12.89
C ALA A 272 -28.11 -26.48 -12.67
N PRO A 273 -28.75 -27.13 -13.67
CA PRO A 273 -29.11 -28.53 -13.58
C PRO A 273 -27.89 -29.47 -13.53
N ARG A 274 -28.08 -30.66 -12.99
CA ARG A 274 -27.05 -31.69 -12.84
C ARG A 274 -26.89 -32.47 -14.15
N GLY A 275 -26.09 -31.95 -15.08
CA GLY A 275 -25.87 -32.61 -16.37
C GLY A 275 -27.16 -32.66 -17.19
N THR A 276 -27.59 -33.83 -17.64
CA THR A 276 -28.87 -34.02 -18.35
C THR A 276 -30.07 -34.25 -17.41
N ASP A 277 -29.83 -34.37 -16.10
CA ASP A 277 -30.88 -34.56 -15.09
C ASP A 277 -31.55 -33.21 -14.80
N THR A 278 -32.74 -33.01 -15.37
CA THR A 278 -33.56 -31.81 -15.19
C THR A 278 -34.23 -31.74 -13.82
N LEU A 279 -34.11 -32.80 -13.02
CA LEU A 279 -34.72 -32.92 -11.70
C LEU A 279 -33.71 -32.75 -10.58
N ARG A 280 -32.46 -32.36 -10.81
CA ARG A 280 -31.50 -32.05 -9.72
C ARG A 280 -30.72 -30.79 -10.06
N PHE A 281 -30.63 -29.84 -9.13
CA PHE A 281 -29.98 -28.55 -9.39
C PHE A 281 -28.85 -28.27 -8.40
N TYR A 282 -27.79 -27.65 -8.92
CA TYR A 282 -26.70 -27.06 -8.16
C TYR A 282 -26.99 -25.61 -7.83
N GLY A 283 -26.64 -25.21 -6.61
CA GLY A 283 -26.56 -23.81 -6.24
C GLY A 283 -25.50 -23.07 -7.08
N GLY A 284 -25.82 -21.83 -7.40
CA GLY A 284 -24.90 -20.91 -8.05
C GLY A 284 -23.70 -20.60 -7.16
N ARG A 285 -22.63 -20.08 -7.75
CA ARG A 285 -21.34 -19.90 -7.08
C ARG A 285 -21.09 -18.46 -6.75
N GLY A 286 -20.32 -18.25 -5.69
CA GLY A 286 -19.87 -16.93 -5.31
C GLY A 286 -18.96 -16.27 -6.35
N GLY A 287 -19.09 -14.96 -6.54
CA GLY A 287 -18.07 -14.17 -7.24
C GLY A 287 -16.70 -14.35 -6.57
N ALA A 288 -15.61 -14.36 -7.35
CA ALA A 288 -14.24 -14.66 -6.92
C ALA A 288 -13.93 -16.11 -6.50
N SER A 289 -14.89 -17.06 -6.57
CA SER A 289 -14.62 -18.47 -6.26
C SER A 289 -13.97 -19.20 -7.46
N ASN A 290 -12.75 -19.72 -7.30
CA ASN A 290 -11.99 -20.47 -8.33
C ASN A 290 -12.43 -21.94 -8.49
N GLN A 291 -13.58 -22.33 -7.97
CA GLN A 291 -14.02 -23.73 -8.00
C GLN A 291 -14.91 -23.92 -9.28
N THR A 292 -15.21 -25.16 -9.73
CA THR A 292 -16.08 -25.57 -10.88
C THR A 292 -17.60 -25.17 -10.84
N PRO A 293 -18.66 -25.98 -11.09
CA PRO A 293 -19.98 -25.93 -10.39
C PRO A 293 -19.94 -26.82 -9.12
N ALA A 294 -20.54 -26.45 -7.97
CA ALA A 294 -20.22 -27.12 -6.70
C ALA A 294 -21.28 -28.16 -6.35
N TYR A 295 -20.86 -29.43 -6.26
CA TYR A 295 -21.66 -30.50 -5.66
C TYR A 295 -21.72 -30.26 -4.15
N GLY A 296 -22.92 -30.05 -3.60
CA GLY A 296 -23.10 -29.90 -2.15
C GLY A 296 -22.45 -28.63 -1.60
N GLY A 297 -23.27 -27.63 -1.28
CA GLY A 297 -22.82 -26.54 -0.43
C GLY A 297 -22.40 -27.11 0.93
N SER A 298 -21.10 -27.16 1.19
CA SER A 298 -20.56 -27.35 2.52
C SER A 298 -19.25 -26.59 2.65
N GLY A 299 -19.32 -25.30 2.99
CA GLY A 299 -18.13 -24.56 3.40
C GLY A 299 -18.28 -23.06 3.28
N ALA A 300 -18.60 -22.41 4.39
CA ALA A 300 -18.35 -20.98 4.63
C ALA A 300 -16.85 -20.69 4.80
N SER A 301 -15.98 -21.29 3.98
CA SER A 301 -14.53 -21.10 4.08
C SER A 301 -14.16 -19.79 3.39
N GLN A 302 -14.32 -18.70 4.12
CA GLN A 302 -14.08 -17.34 3.64
C GLN A 302 -12.63 -16.93 3.89
N ALA A 303 -11.89 -16.59 2.84
CA ALA A 303 -10.78 -15.65 3.04
C ALA A 303 -11.38 -14.23 3.16
N PRO A 304 -10.91 -13.36 4.07
CA PRO A 304 -11.34 -11.96 4.10
C PRO A 304 -11.21 -11.31 2.71
N GLY A 305 -12.23 -10.60 2.24
CA GLY A 305 -12.27 -10.04 0.89
C GLY A 305 -12.51 -11.05 -0.24
N ALA A 306 -12.69 -12.35 0.06
CA ALA A 306 -13.23 -13.30 -0.92
C ALA A 306 -14.69 -12.90 -1.24
N GLY A 307 -15.09 -13.05 -2.51
CA GLY A 307 -16.34 -12.48 -3.00
C GLY A 307 -17.63 -13.14 -2.46
N GLY A 308 -18.68 -13.13 -3.28
CA GLY A 308 -20.00 -13.56 -2.85
C GLY A 308 -20.04 -15.06 -2.54
N ASN A 309 -21.16 -15.54 -2.03
CA ASN A 309 -21.27 -16.92 -1.56
C ASN A 309 -22.17 -17.79 -2.43
N GLY A 310 -22.02 -19.11 -2.32
CA GLY A 310 -22.83 -20.04 -3.10
C GLY A 310 -24.31 -20.03 -2.68
N GLY A 311 -25.19 -20.30 -3.64
CA GLY A 311 -26.62 -20.49 -3.39
C GLY A 311 -26.95 -21.88 -2.84
N GLY A 312 -28.14 -22.03 -2.27
CA GLY A 312 -28.64 -23.31 -1.76
C GLY A 312 -28.92 -24.33 -2.86
N VAL A 313 -28.62 -25.60 -2.57
CA VAL A 313 -28.86 -26.76 -3.45
C VAL A 313 -30.27 -27.31 -3.22
N THR A 314 -30.87 -27.92 -4.23
CA THR A 314 -32.21 -28.54 -4.14
C THR A 314 -32.26 -29.91 -4.81
N VAL A 315 -32.89 -30.87 -4.12
CA VAL A 315 -33.14 -32.24 -4.61
C VAL A 315 -34.65 -32.60 -4.50
N PRO A 316 -35.42 -32.51 -5.62
CA PRO A 316 -36.84 -32.84 -5.70
C PRO A 316 -37.27 -34.22 -5.21
N SER A 317 -36.40 -35.23 -5.29
CA SER A 317 -36.75 -36.60 -4.88
C SER A 317 -36.80 -36.78 -3.36
N GLU A 318 -36.22 -35.86 -2.59
CA GLU A 318 -36.08 -35.99 -1.14
C GLU A 318 -36.81 -34.89 -0.36
N GLY A 319 -37.21 -33.79 -1.02
CA GLY A 319 -37.80 -32.63 -0.36
C GLY A 319 -36.77 -31.96 0.56
N GLY A 320 -36.11 -30.92 0.08
CA GLY A 320 -35.00 -30.31 0.81
C GLY A 320 -34.80 -28.85 0.44
N THR A 321 -34.85 -27.99 1.45
CA THR A 321 -34.52 -26.57 1.35
C THR A 321 -33.15 -26.35 1.98
N GLN A 322 -32.33 -25.47 1.40
CA GLN A 322 -31.03 -25.12 1.95
C GLN A 322 -30.87 -23.60 1.97
N PRO A 323 -30.40 -23.00 3.08
CA PRO A 323 -30.13 -21.57 3.09
C PRO A 323 -28.95 -21.24 2.18
N GLY A 324 -28.92 -20.00 1.70
CA GLY A 324 -27.72 -19.47 1.08
C GLY A 324 -26.70 -19.07 2.14
N TYR A 325 -25.43 -19.01 1.76
CA TYR A 325 -24.35 -18.65 2.67
C TYR A 325 -24.11 -17.14 2.67
N ALA A 326 -23.69 -16.59 3.81
CA ALA A 326 -23.34 -15.17 3.93
C ALA A 326 -22.05 -14.85 3.17
N GLY A 327 -22.03 -13.68 2.51
CA GLY A 327 -20.85 -13.04 1.93
C GLY A 327 -19.69 -12.88 2.92
N ALA A 328 -18.45 -12.81 2.43
CA ALA A 328 -17.34 -12.42 3.30
C ALA A 328 -17.33 -10.89 3.52
N ASP A 329 -16.88 -10.48 4.70
CA ASP A 329 -16.52 -9.09 4.96
C ASP A 329 -15.41 -8.64 4.01
N GLY A 330 -15.41 -7.35 3.69
CA GLY A 330 -14.34 -6.70 2.96
C GLY A 330 -13.03 -6.67 3.75
N ILE A 331 -12.01 -6.07 3.14
CA ILE A 331 -10.70 -5.89 3.76
C ILE A 331 -10.04 -4.62 3.23
N VAL A 332 -9.27 -3.95 4.09
CA VAL A 332 -8.39 -2.86 3.68
C VAL A 332 -6.97 -3.16 4.13
N ILE A 333 -6.03 -3.14 3.20
CA ILE A 333 -4.62 -3.40 3.45
C ILE A 333 -3.85 -2.15 3.07
N VAL A 334 -3.05 -1.63 4.01
CA VAL A 334 -2.16 -0.49 3.77
C VAL A 334 -0.74 -0.97 3.95
N GLU A 335 0.10 -0.75 2.95
CA GLU A 335 1.54 -0.99 3.00
C GLU A 335 2.28 0.31 2.71
N TRP A 336 3.32 0.61 3.47
CA TRP A 336 4.02 1.90 3.36
C TRP A 336 5.53 1.74 3.39
N TRP A 337 6.23 2.73 2.83
CA TRP A 337 7.68 2.78 2.68
C TRP A 337 8.24 4.17 2.96
#